data_AF-A0A819P6S9-F1
#
_entry.id   AF-A0A819P6S9-F1
#
_cell.length_a   1.000
_cell.length_b   1.000
_cell.length_c   1.000
_cell.angle_alpha   90.00
_cell.angle_beta   90.00
_cell.angle_gamma   90.00
#
_symmetry.space_group_name_H-M   'P 1'
#
loop_
_entity.id
_entity.type
_entity.pdbx_description
1 polymer ?
#
loop_
_entity_poly.entity_id
_entity_poly.type
_entity_poly.pdbx_seq_one_letter_code
_entity_poly.pdbx_strand_id
1 'polypeptide(L)'
;SGKSTLAKSINHGYNGLILSADDYFNDNALNKYIFDSNKLDEAHRFTGRRASDALKRNISPIIIDNTNTQTWEMKPYVAMVNVQC
;
A
#
# COMPACT_ATOMS: atom_id res chain seq x y z
N SER A 1 -3.55 -2.13 -16.38
CA SER A 1 -4.90 -1.63 -16.04
C SER A 1 -4.74 -0.38 -15.20
N GLY A 2 -5.12 0.80 -15.71
CA GLY A 2 -4.69 2.17 -15.31
C GLY A 2 -4.90 2.68 -13.87
N LYS A 3 -4.94 1.79 -12.87
CA LYS A 3 -5.05 2.09 -11.44
C LYS A 3 -3.91 2.97 -10.95
N SER A 4 -2.66 2.65 -11.28
CA SER A 4 -1.51 3.47 -10.89
C SER A 4 -1.54 4.86 -11.52
N THR A 5 -2.10 4.99 -12.73
CA THR A 5 -2.34 6.30 -13.36
C THR A 5 -3.40 7.10 -12.60
N LEU A 6 -4.50 6.45 -12.21
CA LEU A 6 -5.55 7.08 -11.41
C LEU A 6 -5.05 7.45 -10.01
N ALA A 7 -4.30 6.58 -9.34
CA ALA A 7 -3.71 6.83 -8.02
C ALA A 7 -2.78 8.06 -8.05
N LYS A 8 -1.93 8.17 -9.08
CA LYS A 8 -1.10 9.36 -9.31
C LYS A 8 -1.93 10.61 -9.56
N SER A 9 -3.02 10.51 -10.32
CA SER A 9 -3.92 11.63 -10.58
C SER A 9 -4.66 12.09 -9.32
N ILE A 10 -5.10 11.18 -8.46
CA ILE A 10 -5.76 11.52 -7.18
C ILE A 10 -4.76 12.19 -6.25
N ASN A 11 -3.51 11.71 -6.22
CA ASN A 11 -2.46 12.32 -5.42
C ASN A 11 -1.93 13.63 -6.04
N HIS A 12 -2.34 13.99 -7.27
CA HIS A 12 -1.85 15.19 -7.93
C HIS A 12 -2.40 16.44 -7.20
N GLY A 13 -1.50 17.25 -6.64
CA GLY A 13 -1.87 18.40 -5.80
C GLY A 13 -1.95 18.09 -4.30
N TYR A 14 -1.78 16.83 -3.90
CA TYR A 14 -1.69 16.41 -2.50
C TYR A 14 -0.31 15.79 -2.23
N ASN A 15 0.26 16.04 -1.06
CA ASN A 15 1.51 15.36 -0.65
C ASN A 15 1.21 14.01 0.04
N GLY A 16 0.22 13.28 -0.50
CA GLY A 16 -0.22 11.99 0.01
C GLY A 16 0.73 10.86 -0.39
N LEU A 17 0.40 9.65 0.05
CA LEU A 17 1.26 8.46 -0.12
C LEU A 17 0.53 7.38 -0.90
N ILE A 18 1.17 6.87 -1.95
CA ILE A 18 0.73 5.69 -2.69
C ILE A 18 1.54 4.50 -2.19
N LEU A 19 0.86 3.42 -1.79
CA LEU A 19 1.46 2.21 -1.25
C LEU A 19 0.98 0.99 -2.03
N SER A 20 1.90 0.06 -2.33
CA SER A 20 1.57 -1.23 -2.94
C SER A 20 2.27 -2.37 -2.21
N ALA A 21 1.71 -3.57 -2.29
CA ALA A 21 2.37 -4.82 -1.89
C ALA A 21 3.51 -5.18 -2.83
N ASP A 22 3.44 -4.77 -4.10
CA ASP A 22 4.50 -5.00 -5.08
C ASP A 22 5.80 -4.29 -4.69
N ASP A 23 5.72 -3.20 -3.92
CA ASP A 23 6.89 -2.50 -3.38
C ASP A 23 7.79 -3.42 -2.55
N TYR A 24 7.23 -4.47 -1.93
CA TYR A 24 7.99 -5.44 -1.15
C TYR A 24 8.94 -6.28 -2.01
N PHE A 25 8.58 -6.51 -3.27
CA PHE A 25 9.34 -7.34 -4.20
C PHE A 25 10.35 -6.54 -5.03
N ASN A 26 10.42 -5.22 -4.83
CA ASN A 26 11.44 -4.37 -5.44
C ASN A 26 12.74 -4.43 -4.62
N ASP A 27 13.75 -5.07 -5.19
CA ASP A 27 15.11 -5.02 -4.67
C ASP A 27 15.79 -3.73 -5.17
N ASN A 28 15.92 -2.74 -4.30
CA ASN A 28 16.57 -1.46 -4.61
C ASN A 28 18.08 -1.60 -4.85
N ALA A 29 18.74 -2.59 -4.24
CA ALA A 29 20.18 -2.79 -4.41
C ALA A 29 20.49 -3.40 -5.78
N LEU A 30 19.64 -4.31 -6.26
CA LEU A 30 19.76 -4.95 -7.57
C LEU A 30 18.99 -4.21 -8.68
N ASN A 31 18.18 -3.21 -8.33
CA ASN A 31 17.23 -2.53 -9.21
C ASN A 31 16.36 -3.52 -10.01
N LYS A 32 15.84 -4.54 -9.32
CA LYS A 32 15.09 -5.65 -9.92
C LYS A 32 13.84 -5.96 -9.13
N TYR A 33 12.79 -6.34 -9.86
CA TYR A 33 11.58 -6.92 -9.28
C TYR A 33 11.76 -8.44 -9.15
N ILE A 34 11.64 -8.97 -7.94
CA ILE A 34 11.79 -10.40 -7.63
C ILE A 34 10.55 -10.89 -6.91
N PHE A 35 9.59 -11.39 -7.67
CA PHE A 35 8.35 -11.93 -7.12
C PHE A 35 8.55 -13.30 -6.45
N ASP A 36 7.97 -13.46 -5.27
CA ASP A 36 7.87 -14.72 -4.56
C ASP A 36 6.47 -14.87 -3.96
N SER A 37 5.67 -15.79 -4.51
CA SER A 37 4.30 -16.01 -4.06
C SER A 37 4.21 -16.45 -2.60
N ASN A 38 5.25 -17.08 -2.06
CA ASN A 38 5.27 -17.51 -0.65
C ASN A 38 5.39 -16.33 0.32
N LYS A 39 5.76 -15.15 -0.19
CA LYS A 39 5.90 -13.94 0.61
C LYS A 39 4.75 -12.96 0.44
N LEU A 40 3.65 -13.36 -0.19
CA LEU A 40 2.46 -12.49 -0.33
C LEU A 40 1.95 -12.00 1.03
N ASP A 41 1.89 -12.89 2.03
CA ASP A 41 1.48 -12.53 3.39
C ASP A 41 2.42 -11.51 4.04
N GLU A 42 3.71 -11.58 3.76
CA GLU A 42 4.71 -10.62 4.25
C GLU A 42 4.57 -9.28 3.53
N ALA A 43 4.37 -9.32 2.21
CA ALA A 43 4.13 -8.14 1.38
C ALA A 43 2.89 -7.37 1.85
N HIS A 44 1.78 -8.07 2.13
CA HIS A 44 0.56 -7.45 2.68
C HIS A 44 0.82 -6.84 4.07
N ARG A 45 1.53 -7.53 4.96
CA ARG A 45 1.91 -6.98 6.28
C ARG A 45 2.83 -5.76 6.16
N PHE A 46 3.76 -5.77 5.21
CA PHE A 46 4.64 -4.66 4.90
C PHE A 46 3.85 -3.42 4.47
N THR A 47 2.92 -3.56 3.51
CA THR A 47 2.04 -2.46 3.08
C THR A 47 1.16 -1.96 4.23
N GLY A 48 0.61 -2.86 5.04
CA GLY A 48 -0.20 -2.51 6.21
C GLY A 48 0.56 -1.68 7.24
N ARG A 49 1.81 -2.05 7.56
CA ARG A 49 2.66 -1.27 8.48
C ARG A 49 2.91 0.14 7.93
N ARG A 50 3.25 0.27 6.65
CA ARG A 50 3.46 1.59 6.00
C ARG A 50 2.19 2.45 6.01
N ALA A 51 1.02 1.85 5.82
CA ALA A 51 -0.25 2.55 5.90
C ALA A 51 -0.54 3.04 7.32
N SER A 52 -0.37 2.19 8.33
CA SER A 52 -0.49 2.56 9.75
C SER A 52 0.46 3.70 10.13
N ASP A 53 1.72 3.64 9.71
CA ASP A 53 2.71 4.68 10.03
C ASP A 53 2.39 6.01 9.33
N ALA A 54 1.88 5.96 8.10
CA ALA A 54 1.40 7.15 7.40
C ALA A 54 0.18 7.78 8.10
N LEU A 55 -0.76 6.96 8.58
CA LEU A 55 -1.90 7.43 9.37
C LEU A 55 -1.45 8.11 10.66
N LYS A 56 -0.54 7.49 11.42
CA LYS A 56 0.04 8.08 12.66
C LYS A 56 0.75 9.41 12.41
N ARG A 57 1.28 9.61 11.21
CA ARG A 57 1.94 10.85 10.78
C ARG A 57 0.97 11.88 10.18
N ASN A 58 -0.34 11.63 10.22
CA ASN A 58 -1.38 12.46 9.62
C ASN A 58 -1.16 12.74 8.12
N ILE A 59 -0.59 11.78 7.38
CA ILE A 59 -0.44 11.88 5.93
C ILE A 59 -1.80 11.60 5.28
N SER A 60 -2.22 12.48 4.37
CA SER A 60 -3.48 12.32 3.63
C SER A 60 -3.34 12.90 2.21
N PRO A 61 -3.90 12.23 1.17
CA PRO A 61 -4.54 10.91 1.23
C PRO A 61 -3.51 9.76 1.32
N ILE A 62 -3.94 8.61 1.83
CA ILE A 62 -3.20 7.34 1.73
C ILE A 62 -3.95 6.47 0.72
N ILE A 63 -3.27 6.10 -0.36
CA ILE A 63 -3.84 5.32 -1.47
C ILE A 63 -3.14 3.96 -1.49
N ILE A 64 -3.91 2.88 -1.33
CA ILE A 64 -3.40 1.51 -1.45
C ILE A 64 -3.65 1.03 -2.89
N ASP A 65 -2.62 1.06 -3.74
CA ASP A 65 -2.66 0.60 -5.14
C ASP A 65 -2.34 -0.90 -5.24
N ASN A 66 -3.05 -1.71 -4.45
CA ASN A 66 -3.00 -3.16 -4.56
C ASN A 66 -3.99 -3.65 -5.62
N THR A 67 -3.66 -4.75 -6.28
CA THR A 67 -4.60 -5.42 -7.20
C THR A 67 -5.85 -5.91 -6.46
N ASN A 68 -5.81 -6.05 -5.12
CA ASN A 68 -6.92 -6.42 -4.23
C ASN A 68 -7.78 -7.55 -4.82
N THR A 69 -7.11 -8.62 -5.26
CA THR A 69 -7.77 -9.75 -5.94
C THR A 69 -8.77 -10.46 -5.04
N GLN A 70 -8.62 -10.34 -3.71
CA GLN A 70 -9.51 -10.95 -2.74
C GLN A 70 -10.05 -9.90 -1.75
N THR A 71 -11.35 -9.91 -1.52
CA THR A 71 -12.06 -8.89 -0.72
C THR A 71 -11.61 -8.84 0.75
N TRP A 72 -11.01 -9.91 1.27
CA TRP A 72 -10.49 -9.93 2.64
C TRP A 72 -9.22 -9.10 2.84
N GLU A 73 -8.49 -8.77 1.77
CA GLU A 73 -7.28 -7.94 1.81
C GLU A 73 -7.57 -6.50 2.29
N MET A 74 -8.83 -6.05 2.23
CA MET A 74 -9.25 -4.70 2.67
C MET A 74 -9.57 -4.59 4.16
N LYS A 75 -9.92 -5.70 4.83
CA LYS A 75 -10.29 -5.73 6.26
C LYS A 75 -9.27 -5.09 7.21
N PRO A 76 -7.95 -5.34 7.09
CA PRO A 76 -6.98 -4.74 8.00
C PRO A 76 -6.94 -3.20 7.90
N TYR A 77 -7.13 -2.62 6.71
CA TYR A 77 -7.11 -1.17 6.54
C TYR A 77 -8.32 -0.48 7.18
N VAL A 78 -9.50 -1.09 7.09
CA VAL A 78 -10.72 -0.57 7.76
C VAL A 78 -10.57 -0.64 9.27
N ALA A 79 -10.03 -1.74 9.81
CA ALA A 79 -9.78 -1.88 11.23
C ALA A 79 -8.78 -0.84 11.77
N MET A 80 -7.77 -0.45 10.97
CA MET A 80 -6.78 0.56 11.35
C MET A 80 -7.38 1.95 11.60
N VAL A 81 -8.41 2.33 10.84
CA VAL A 81 -9.08 3.64 11.01
C VAL A 81 -9.93 3.68 12.28
N ASN A 82 -10.46 2.54 12.73
CA ASN A 82 -11.34 2.45 13.90
C ASN A 82 -10.62 2.47 15.27
N VAL A 83 -9.28 2.50 15.30
CA VAL A 83 -8.48 2.52 16.54
C VAL A 83 -8.02 3.94 16.93
N GLN A 84 -8.43 4.97 16.18
CA GLN A 84 -8.26 6.37 16.61
C GLN A 84 -9.45 6.80 17.49
N CYS A 85 -9.37 6.53 18.79
CA CYS A 85 -10.11 7.23 19.84
C CYS A 85 -9.11 7.82 20.83
#